data_AF-A0A0U5JD10-F1
#
_entry.id   AF-A0A0U5JD10-F1
#
_cell.length_a   1.000
_cell.length_b   1.000
_cell.length_c   1.000
_cell.angle_alpha   90.00
_cell.angle_beta   90.00
_cell.angle_gamma   90.00
#
_symmetry.space_group_name_H-M   'P 1'
#
loop_
_entity.id
_entity.type
_entity.pdbx_description
1 polymer ?
#
loop_
_entity_poly.entity_id
_entity_poly.type
_entity_poly.pdbx_seq_one_letter_code
_entity_poly.pdbx_strand_id
1 'polypeptide(L)'
;MKSRLPLFLLYLFFHLHASAEESTAQIGDQAKAFAETLDFTQASLLYEELSKRQLPDWQQALVLYNWGTVKLLQQEWLQALHLFHSIPSSSISSPLLLRSLALNKAAAHLGQAQLLATLTTQETLDEQLYLAWQGIKELKEATAIDCRMQRMEQDSSTCVPTKDLTTLLKKALLTLDQIKQKLRSQYISSAGSNSLWIILKTALDNLSKQLSALEHIPASQKEPYSKVFLTQSQTLFPIWDQLKSNISEADSNIEEALKHYSEAIIYLEEQQLGQAQKSLQSSLQIIEKMAASNPLDTLLLNYRITLLQDINESAIQSLINEQMELVVDNAQKANLETATKFLNESLHAAQEGQLFKARFYIIYSQSILENLALETEEEKAPINVLKHALQTAQAAQQLTQLAHLAESSPNSSNADLLSIIRKQQDDTLKQAAPFIPSLLDAQKSAFNNQKGSHCQSHPWNQVIPLFEKGYLAAKQAKVWMALQPFQALALFDQQKQTVKNWQQALKILEQAASSAEPESNQNQPPQSQKSSAKEDSNETLQMIQEMQSQDQPQKKGQAQQEGHSW
;
A
#
# COMPACT_ATOMS: atom_id res chain seq x y z
N MET A 1 65.74 57.92 10.90
CA MET A 1 64.96 58.94 11.63
C MET A 1 63.48 58.61 11.51
N LYS A 2 62.80 58.45 12.66
CA LYS A 2 61.35 58.62 12.99
C LYS A 2 60.36 58.70 11.81
N SER A 3 59.43 57.76 11.66
CA SER A 3 58.14 57.58 12.39
C SER A 3 57.00 58.48 11.87
N ARG A 4 55.91 57.86 11.36
CA ARG A 4 54.52 57.90 11.86
C ARG A 4 53.47 57.68 10.76
N LEU A 5 52.70 56.58 10.87
CA LEU A 5 51.23 56.58 10.71
C LEU A 5 50.62 57.42 11.86
N PRO A 6 49.38 57.96 11.81
CA PRO A 6 48.12 57.34 11.33
C PRO A 6 47.24 58.33 10.50
N LEU A 7 45.99 58.12 10.06
CA LEU A 7 44.79 57.55 10.67
C LEU A 7 43.63 57.52 9.61
N PHE A 8 42.88 56.41 9.62
CA PHE A 8 41.46 56.16 9.26
C PHE A 8 40.49 57.30 8.86
N LEU A 9 39.64 57.02 7.85
CA LEU A 9 38.18 57.30 7.78
C LEU A 9 37.61 56.59 6.51
N LEU A 10 37.05 55.38 6.57
CA LEU A 10 35.67 55.00 6.94
C LEU A 10 34.58 55.70 6.11
N TYR A 11 34.20 55.07 4.99
CA TYR A 11 32.85 55.17 4.40
C TYR A 11 32.19 53.79 4.54
N LEU A 12 31.50 53.61 5.67
CA LEU A 12 30.47 52.60 5.86
C LEU A 12 29.15 53.35 5.73
N PHE A 13 28.34 53.04 4.71
CA PHE A 13 26.88 52.96 4.84
C PHE A 13 26.33 52.21 3.62
N PHE A 14 25.57 51.14 3.89
CA PHE A 14 25.05 50.08 3.00
C PHE A 14 25.94 48.85 2.71
N HIS A 15 26.48 48.19 3.75
CA HIS A 15 26.88 46.78 3.65
C HIS A 15 26.66 46.03 4.97
N LEU A 16 25.40 45.79 5.33
CA LEU A 16 25.05 44.86 6.41
C LEU A 16 24.07 43.75 6.00
N HIS A 17 23.76 43.63 4.70
CA HIS A 17 22.98 42.49 4.18
C HIS A 17 23.76 41.62 3.18
N ALA A 18 24.87 42.09 2.60
CA ALA A 18 25.60 41.34 1.56
C ALA A 18 26.58 40.26 2.07
N SER A 19 27.14 40.39 3.28
CA SER A 19 28.16 39.44 3.78
C SER A 19 27.58 38.09 4.23
N ALA A 20 26.30 38.06 4.62
CA ALA A 20 25.61 36.82 4.97
C ALA A 20 25.19 36.01 3.73
N GLU A 21 24.86 36.68 2.64
CA GLU A 21 24.53 36.06 1.35
C GLU A 21 25.79 35.41 0.73
N GLU A 22 26.93 36.09 0.76
CA GLU A 22 28.20 35.59 0.20
C GLU A 22 28.71 34.33 0.93
N SER A 23 28.55 34.26 2.27
CA SER A 23 28.86 33.06 3.06
C SER A 23 27.92 31.89 2.77
N THR A 24 26.65 32.16 2.47
CA THR A 24 25.64 31.12 2.26
C THR A 24 25.80 30.48 0.87
N ALA A 25 26.05 31.29 -0.16
CA ALA A 25 26.38 30.82 -1.50
C ALA A 25 27.64 29.93 -1.50
N GLN A 26 28.69 30.35 -0.77
CA GLN A 26 29.93 29.58 -0.66
C GLN A 26 29.72 28.19 -0.02
N ILE A 27 28.90 28.09 1.02
CA ILE A 27 28.58 26.80 1.66
C ILE A 27 27.71 25.94 0.72
N GLY A 28 26.77 26.55 -0.01
CA GLY A 28 25.97 25.88 -1.03
C GLY A 28 26.82 25.25 -2.13
N ASP A 29 27.79 26.01 -2.66
CA ASP A 29 28.73 25.53 -3.66
C ASP A 29 29.64 24.43 -3.13
N GLN A 30 30.11 24.53 -1.89
CA GLN A 30 30.88 23.46 -1.24
C GLN A 30 30.05 22.18 -1.07
N ALA A 31 28.81 22.30 -0.59
CA ALA A 31 27.91 21.17 -0.42
C ALA A 31 27.64 20.46 -1.76
N LYS A 32 27.42 21.24 -2.82
CA LYS A 32 27.27 20.73 -4.18
C LYS A 32 28.53 20.02 -4.68
N ALA A 33 29.71 20.63 -4.51
CA ALA A 33 30.98 20.02 -4.91
C ALA A 33 31.22 18.69 -4.20
N PHE A 34 30.95 18.60 -2.89
CA PHE A 34 31.05 17.33 -2.16
C PHE A 34 30.09 16.27 -2.71
N ALA A 35 28.83 16.63 -3.00
CA ALA A 35 27.87 15.72 -3.60
C ALA A 35 28.31 15.22 -4.99
N GLU A 36 28.85 16.10 -5.84
CA GLU A 36 29.40 15.75 -7.16
C GLU A 36 30.62 14.82 -7.07
N THR A 37 31.42 14.94 -5.99
CA THR A 37 32.54 14.03 -5.69
C THR A 37 32.13 12.76 -4.94
N LEU A 38 30.82 12.52 -4.76
CA LEU A 38 30.25 11.38 -4.03
C LEU A 38 30.57 11.35 -2.53
N ASP A 39 31.09 12.44 -1.96
CA ASP A 39 31.22 12.61 -0.51
C ASP A 39 29.88 13.06 0.09
N PHE A 40 28.93 12.12 0.10
CA PHE A 40 27.56 12.38 0.55
C PHE A 40 27.47 12.71 2.04
N THR A 41 28.43 12.25 2.86
CA THR A 41 28.47 12.56 4.29
C THR A 41 28.76 14.03 4.51
N GLN A 42 29.81 14.57 3.89
CA GLN A 42 30.12 16.00 4.01
C GLN A 42 29.05 16.87 3.35
N ALA A 43 28.55 16.47 2.18
CA ALA A 43 27.45 17.19 1.52
C ALA A 43 26.20 17.27 2.43
N SER A 44 25.81 16.17 3.08
CA SER A 44 24.65 16.14 3.98
C SER A 44 24.85 17.06 5.20
N LEU A 45 26.05 17.13 5.77
CA LEU A 45 26.33 18.01 6.93
C LEU A 45 26.18 19.48 6.55
N LEU A 46 26.72 19.88 5.40
CA LEU A 46 26.63 21.26 4.92
C LEU A 46 25.19 21.65 4.54
N TYR A 47 24.44 20.75 3.90
CA TYR A 47 23.03 21.02 3.62
C TYR A 47 22.16 21.07 4.88
N GLU A 48 22.45 20.24 5.89
CA GLU A 48 21.78 20.33 7.19
C GLU A 48 22.05 21.69 7.85
N GLU A 49 23.29 22.18 7.80
CA GLU A 49 23.65 23.51 8.31
C GLU A 49 22.89 24.61 7.57
N LEU A 50 22.88 24.57 6.23
CA LEU A 50 22.15 25.52 5.40
C LEU A 50 20.65 25.53 5.72
N SER A 51 20.05 24.36 5.92
CA SER A 51 18.60 24.23 6.19
C SER A 51 18.14 24.91 7.48
N LYS A 52 19.08 25.16 8.41
CA LYS A 52 18.83 25.85 9.70
C LYS A 52 18.96 27.37 9.58
N ARG A 53 19.47 27.89 8.46
CA ARG A 53 19.60 29.33 8.22
C ARG A 53 18.26 29.91 7.74
N GLN A 54 18.06 31.21 7.97
CA GLN A 54 16.88 31.90 7.46
C GLN A 54 17.10 32.26 5.99
N LEU A 55 16.53 31.46 5.08
CA LEU A 55 16.64 31.61 3.64
C LEU A 55 15.30 32.01 3.02
N PRO A 56 15.30 32.74 1.88
CA PRO A 56 14.12 32.88 1.03
C PRO A 56 13.55 31.50 0.64
N ASP A 57 12.22 31.41 0.50
CA ASP A 57 11.52 30.14 0.28
C ASP A 57 12.08 29.30 -0.88
N TRP A 58 12.46 29.95 -1.99
CA TRP A 58 13.02 29.26 -3.16
C TRP A 58 14.44 28.70 -2.91
N GLN A 59 15.27 29.40 -2.11
CA GLN A 59 16.59 28.91 -1.71
C GLN A 59 16.46 27.76 -0.72
N GLN A 60 15.52 27.87 0.23
CA GLN A 60 15.21 26.78 1.16
C GLN A 60 14.74 25.54 0.39
N ALA A 61 13.90 25.70 -0.64
CA ALA A 61 13.45 24.61 -1.49
C ALA A 61 14.61 23.91 -2.20
N LEU A 62 15.57 24.66 -2.75
CA LEU A 62 16.78 24.11 -3.38
C LEU A 62 17.66 23.36 -2.39
N VAL A 63 17.88 23.91 -1.18
CA VAL A 63 18.64 23.26 -0.11
C VAL A 63 17.99 21.93 0.27
N LEU A 64 16.68 21.92 0.51
CA LEU A 64 15.93 20.71 0.86
C LEU A 64 15.92 19.68 -0.28
N TYR A 65 15.78 20.14 -1.54
CA TYR A 65 15.85 19.26 -2.71
C TYR A 65 17.22 18.60 -2.85
N ASN A 66 18.30 19.38 -2.77
CA ASN A 66 19.65 18.84 -2.89
C ASN A 66 20.00 17.92 -1.73
N TRP A 67 19.60 18.29 -0.50
CA TRP A 67 19.79 17.44 0.66
C TRP A 67 19.03 16.12 0.54
N GLY A 68 17.75 16.18 0.14
CA GLY A 68 16.94 14.99 -0.11
C GLY A 68 17.54 14.11 -1.20
N THR A 69 18.14 14.71 -2.22
CA THR A 69 18.84 13.99 -3.29
C THR A 69 20.08 13.28 -2.74
N VAL A 70 20.88 13.93 -1.90
CA VAL A 70 22.00 13.27 -1.20
C VAL A 70 21.51 12.09 -0.36
N LYS A 71 20.42 12.25 0.39
CA LYS A 71 19.79 11.16 1.16
C LYS A 71 19.31 10.01 0.28
N LEU A 72 18.74 10.32 -0.88
CA LEU A 72 18.33 9.33 -1.87
C LEU A 72 19.53 8.51 -2.36
N LEU A 73 20.66 9.17 -2.68
CA LEU A 73 21.89 8.51 -3.11
C LEU A 73 22.55 7.67 -2.01
N GLN A 74 22.36 8.05 -0.76
CA GLN A 74 22.73 7.24 0.41
C GLN A 74 21.78 6.06 0.67
N GLN A 75 20.71 5.89 -0.13
CA GLN A 75 19.64 4.92 0.07
C GLN A 75 18.88 5.11 1.40
N GLU A 76 18.91 6.32 1.95
CA GLU A 76 18.16 6.71 3.14
C GLU A 76 16.74 7.18 2.75
N TRP A 77 15.96 6.27 2.18
CA TRP A 77 14.71 6.55 1.45
C TRP A 77 13.70 7.40 2.25
N LEU A 78 13.44 7.02 3.51
CA LEU A 78 12.47 7.73 4.36
C LEU A 78 12.92 9.16 4.70
N GLN A 79 14.22 9.37 4.91
CA GLN A 79 14.78 10.69 5.18
C GLN A 79 14.70 11.58 3.93
N ALA A 80 14.99 11.01 2.76
CA ALA A 80 14.82 11.68 1.48
C ALA A 80 13.36 12.13 1.28
N LEU A 81 12.39 11.23 1.49
CA LEU A 81 10.96 11.56 1.41
C LEU A 81 10.55 12.66 2.38
N HIS A 82 11.03 12.62 3.63
CA HIS A 82 10.74 13.67 4.62
C HIS A 82 11.22 15.05 4.12
N LEU A 83 12.43 15.12 3.57
CA LEU A 83 12.98 16.36 3.00
C LEU A 83 12.17 16.83 1.79
N PHE A 84 11.84 15.92 0.85
CA PHE A 84 11.06 16.25 -0.35
C PHE A 84 9.62 16.69 -0.04
N HIS A 85 8.98 16.13 0.97
CA HIS A 85 7.64 16.56 1.41
C HIS A 85 7.64 17.91 2.12
N SER A 86 8.80 18.33 2.65
CA SER A 86 8.95 19.62 3.32
C SER A 86 9.05 20.79 2.35
N ILE A 87 9.10 20.53 1.02
CA ILE A 87 9.21 21.57 -0.01
C ILE A 87 7.81 22.01 -0.46
N PRO A 88 7.38 23.25 -0.18
CA PRO A 88 6.09 23.76 -0.65
C PRO A 88 6.09 23.91 -2.17
N SER A 89 5.05 23.41 -2.86
CA SER A 89 4.96 23.58 -4.32
C SER A 89 5.00 25.05 -4.77
N SER A 90 4.51 25.97 -3.94
CA SER A 90 4.56 27.43 -4.19
C SER A 90 5.96 28.03 -4.15
N SER A 91 6.92 27.34 -3.52
CA SER A 91 8.32 27.79 -3.44
C SER A 91 9.14 27.42 -4.67
N ILE A 92 8.60 26.56 -5.55
CA ILE A 92 9.28 26.09 -6.76
C ILE A 92 8.70 26.80 -7.98
N SER A 93 9.49 27.70 -8.57
CA SER A 93 9.12 28.41 -9.81
C SER A 93 9.50 27.65 -11.08
N SER A 94 10.52 26.79 -11.02
CA SER A 94 11.05 26.07 -12.18
C SER A 94 10.29 24.75 -12.45
N PRO A 95 9.69 24.57 -13.64
CA PRO A 95 9.09 23.31 -14.05
C PRO A 95 10.07 22.13 -14.04
N LEU A 96 11.35 22.38 -14.36
CA LEU A 96 12.40 21.36 -14.30
C LEU A 96 12.62 20.88 -12.87
N LEU A 97 12.69 21.79 -11.90
CA LEU A 97 12.84 21.41 -10.49
C LEU A 97 11.62 20.63 -9.98
N LEU A 98 10.39 21.01 -10.40
CA LEU A 98 9.18 20.23 -10.09
C LEU A 98 9.27 18.81 -10.65
N ARG A 99 9.70 18.67 -11.91
CA ARG A 99 9.91 17.37 -12.55
C ARG A 99 10.94 16.53 -11.79
N SER A 100 12.11 17.09 -11.50
CA SER A 100 13.18 16.36 -10.81
C SER A 100 12.79 15.99 -9.37
N LEU A 101 12.00 16.84 -8.68
CA LEU A 101 11.44 16.53 -7.37
C LEU A 101 10.48 15.34 -7.44
N ALA A 102 9.56 15.32 -8.41
CA ALA A 102 8.63 14.20 -8.61
C ALA A 102 9.39 12.89 -8.92
N LEU A 103 10.40 12.95 -9.78
CA LEU A 103 11.27 11.80 -10.06
C LEU A 103 11.99 11.28 -8.81
N ASN A 104 12.53 12.17 -7.98
CA ASN A 104 13.22 11.78 -6.75
C ASN A 104 12.27 11.22 -5.68
N LYS A 105 11.06 11.76 -5.56
CA LYS A 105 10.02 11.17 -4.71
C LYS A 105 9.65 9.78 -5.19
N ALA A 106 9.46 9.61 -6.50
CA ALA A 106 9.19 8.31 -7.10
C ALA A 106 10.30 7.29 -6.78
N ALA A 107 11.56 7.70 -6.95
CA ALA A 107 12.74 6.90 -6.62
C ALA A 107 12.71 6.44 -5.16
N ALA A 108 12.48 7.38 -4.24
CA ALA A 108 12.50 7.09 -2.80
C ALA A 108 11.36 6.16 -2.39
N HIS A 109 10.15 6.35 -2.94
CA HIS A 109 9.02 5.45 -2.71
C HIS A 109 9.30 4.03 -3.21
N LEU A 110 9.76 3.88 -4.45
CA LEU A 110 10.06 2.57 -5.03
C LEU A 110 11.26 1.89 -4.35
N GLY A 111 12.31 2.66 -4.01
CA GLY A 111 13.47 2.17 -3.25
C GLY A 111 13.09 1.68 -1.85
N GLN A 112 12.20 2.40 -1.15
CA GLN A 112 11.67 1.96 0.14
C GLN A 112 10.83 0.68 0.01
N ALA A 113 9.98 0.58 -1.02
CA ALA A 113 9.21 -0.63 -1.29
C ALA A 113 10.14 -1.84 -1.53
N GLN A 114 11.20 -1.66 -2.32
CA GLN A 114 12.21 -2.70 -2.55
C GLN A 114 12.95 -3.09 -1.27
N LEU A 115 13.34 -2.12 -0.44
CA LEU A 115 13.98 -2.41 0.85
C LEU A 115 13.07 -3.25 1.74
N LEU A 116 11.78 -2.90 1.84
CA LEU A 116 10.80 -3.69 2.58
C LEU A 116 10.64 -5.11 2.01
N ALA A 117 10.73 -5.26 0.68
CA ALA A 117 10.69 -6.58 0.04
C ALA A 117 11.85 -7.50 0.46
N THR A 118 12.99 -6.95 0.90
CA THR A 118 14.12 -7.75 1.41
C THR A 118 13.96 -8.23 2.85
N LEU A 119 13.03 -7.66 3.61
CA LEU A 119 12.78 -7.99 5.02
C LEU A 119 11.76 -9.12 5.19
N THR A 120 11.05 -9.50 4.11
CA THR A 120 10.06 -10.60 4.01
C THR A 120 9.34 -10.97 5.31
N THR A 121 8.52 -10.06 5.84
CA THR A 121 7.45 -10.39 6.80
C THR A 121 6.09 -10.01 6.23
N GLN A 122 5.03 -10.72 6.65
CA GLN A 122 3.62 -10.49 6.24
C GLN A 122 3.16 -9.02 6.39
N GLU A 123 3.71 -8.30 7.37
CA GLU A 123 3.43 -6.87 7.63
C GLU A 123 3.97 -5.92 6.53
N THR A 124 4.90 -6.39 5.69
CA THR A 124 5.60 -5.52 4.74
C THR A 124 4.91 -5.38 3.39
N LEU A 125 3.94 -6.23 3.04
CA LEU A 125 3.38 -6.27 1.67
C LEU A 125 2.33 -5.18 1.39
N ASP A 126 1.45 -4.87 2.33
CA ASP A 126 0.51 -3.75 2.19
C ASP A 126 1.26 -2.40 2.13
N GLU A 127 2.31 -2.25 2.92
CA GLU A 127 3.17 -1.07 2.88
C GLU A 127 3.94 -0.97 1.56
N GLN A 128 4.48 -2.08 1.06
CA GLN A 128 5.09 -2.14 -0.28
C GLN A 128 4.11 -1.70 -1.37
N LEU A 129 2.86 -2.17 -1.31
CA LEU A 129 1.81 -1.83 -2.28
C LEU A 129 1.53 -0.32 -2.28
N TYR A 130 1.35 0.26 -1.09
CA TYR A 130 1.12 1.70 -0.93
C TYR A 130 2.27 2.54 -1.48
N LEU A 131 3.51 2.20 -1.14
CA LEU A 131 4.70 2.87 -1.63
C LEU A 131 4.85 2.75 -3.16
N ALA A 132 4.55 1.58 -3.72
CA ALA A 132 4.55 1.40 -5.17
C ALA A 132 3.52 2.31 -5.87
N TRP A 133 2.32 2.45 -5.30
CA TRP A 133 1.32 3.39 -5.81
C TRP A 133 1.76 4.85 -5.71
N GLN A 134 2.38 5.27 -4.60
CA GLN A 134 2.95 6.61 -4.47
C GLN A 134 4.03 6.84 -5.54
N GLY A 135 4.94 5.88 -5.73
CA GLY A 135 5.97 5.96 -6.77
C GLY A 135 5.38 6.14 -8.17
N ILE A 136 4.36 5.36 -8.52
CA ILE A 136 3.67 5.48 -9.82
C ILE A 136 2.95 6.83 -9.95
N LYS A 137 2.32 7.33 -8.87
CA LYS A 137 1.67 8.65 -8.86
C LYS A 137 2.68 9.75 -9.18
N GLU A 138 3.84 9.73 -8.53
CA GLU A 138 4.91 10.70 -8.74
C GLU A 138 5.53 10.61 -10.16
N LEU A 139 5.67 9.40 -10.73
CA LEU A 139 6.09 9.24 -12.14
C LEU A 139 5.07 9.82 -13.12
N LYS A 140 3.77 9.67 -12.84
CA LYS A 140 2.70 10.27 -13.65
C LYS A 140 2.72 11.80 -13.54
N GLU A 141 3.01 12.35 -12.36
CA GLU A 141 3.18 13.79 -12.17
C GLU A 141 4.37 14.33 -12.97
N ALA A 142 5.52 13.65 -12.91
CA ALA A 142 6.67 13.97 -13.76
C ALA A 142 6.31 13.95 -15.26
N THR A 143 5.48 12.98 -15.67
CA THR A 143 4.99 12.88 -17.06
C THR A 143 4.10 14.06 -17.43
N ALA A 144 3.21 14.49 -16.53
CA ALA A 144 2.34 15.63 -16.75
C ALA A 144 3.16 16.94 -16.86
N ILE A 145 4.21 17.08 -16.06
CA ILE A 145 5.14 18.21 -16.12
C ILE A 145 5.90 18.21 -17.45
N ASP A 146 6.45 17.06 -17.89
CA ASP A 146 7.09 16.90 -19.21
C ASP A 146 6.16 17.36 -20.34
N CYS A 147 4.90 16.91 -20.31
CA CYS A 147 3.91 17.30 -21.29
C CYS A 147 3.62 18.81 -21.27
N ARG A 148 3.58 19.42 -20.10
CA ARG A 148 3.36 20.86 -19.96
C ARG A 148 4.53 21.65 -20.54
N MET A 149 5.77 21.24 -20.25
CA MET A 149 6.98 21.88 -20.79
C MET A 149 7.03 21.78 -22.32
N GLN A 150 6.81 20.57 -22.88
CA GLN A 150 6.79 20.37 -24.34
C GLN A 150 5.74 21.23 -25.05
N ARG A 151 4.55 21.37 -24.47
CA ARG A 151 3.50 22.25 -25.01
C ARG A 151 3.90 23.72 -25.02
N MET A 152 4.63 24.18 -23.99
CA MET A 152 5.12 25.55 -23.91
C MET A 152 6.27 25.83 -24.88
N GLU A 153 7.15 24.85 -25.12
CA GLU A 153 8.34 25.02 -25.96
C GLU A 153 8.08 24.77 -27.46
N GLN A 154 7.23 23.80 -27.80
CA GLN A 154 7.09 23.28 -29.17
C GLN A 154 5.77 23.63 -29.85
N ASP A 155 4.85 24.31 -29.14
CA ASP A 155 3.48 24.62 -29.63
C ASP A 155 2.74 23.37 -30.17
N SER A 156 3.14 22.19 -29.69
CA SER A 156 2.65 20.90 -30.15
C SER A 156 1.45 20.46 -29.31
N SER A 157 0.37 20.03 -29.97
CA SER A 157 -0.80 19.44 -29.31
C SER A 157 -0.52 18.04 -28.76
N THR A 158 0.52 17.36 -29.27
CA THR A 158 0.91 16.01 -28.86
C THR A 158 2.09 16.05 -27.91
N CYS A 159 1.90 15.49 -26.71
CA CYS A 159 2.98 15.21 -25.77
C CYS A 159 3.52 13.80 -26.03
N VAL A 160 4.84 13.66 -26.07
CA VAL A 160 5.51 12.36 -26.05
C VAL A 160 6.42 12.32 -24.82
N PRO A 161 6.05 11.55 -23.77
CA PRO A 161 6.89 11.40 -22.59
C PRO A 161 8.30 10.92 -22.97
N THR A 162 9.30 11.30 -22.18
CA THR A 162 10.66 10.82 -22.37
C THR A 162 10.72 9.28 -22.28
N LYS A 163 11.61 8.66 -23.08
CA LYS A 163 11.73 7.20 -23.16
C LYS A 163 12.10 6.59 -21.81
N ASP A 164 12.95 7.27 -21.05
CA ASP A 164 13.42 6.83 -19.73
C ASP A 164 12.26 6.85 -18.73
N LEU A 165 11.46 7.91 -18.71
CA LEU A 165 10.27 8.00 -17.86
C LEU A 165 9.23 6.93 -18.20
N THR A 166 9.01 6.67 -19.49
CA THR A 166 8.12 5.58 -19.95
C THR A 166 8.63 4.22 -19.48
N THR A 167 9.96 4.02 -19.52
CA THR A 167 10.61 2.77 -19.08
C THR A 167 10.48 2.59 -17.57
N LEU A 168 10.71 3.64 -16.77
CA LEU A 168 10.51 3.63 -15.33
C LEU A 168 9.07 3.36 -14.93
N LEU A 169 8.11 3.99 -15.60
CA LEU A 169 6.70 3.74 -15.34
C LEU A 169 6.33 2.28 -15.61
N LYS A 170 6.84 1.70 -16.71
CA LYS A 170 6.64 0.28 -17.02
C LYS A 170 7.26 -0.63 -15.94
N LYS A 171 8.48 -0.35 -15.49
CA LYS A 171 9.12 -1.11 -14.40
C LYS A 171 8.33 -1.00 -13.09
N ALA A 172 7.88 0.20 -12.73
CA ALA A 172 7.07 0.41 -11.52
C ALA A 172 5.75 -0.36 -11.57
N LEU A 173 5.08 -0.41 -12.73
CA LEU A 173 3.87 -1.21 -12.94
C LEU A 173 4.14 -2.72 -12.80
N LEU A 174 5.24 -3.22 -13.35
CA LEU A 174 5.63 -4.62 -13.19
C LEU A 174 5.89 -4.97 -11.72
N THR A 175 6.59 -4.10 -10.98
CA THR A 175 6.80 -4.26 -9.53
C THR A 175 5.48 -4.29 -8.78
N LEU A 176 4.54 -3.40 -9.13
CA LEU A 176 3.21 -3.37 -8.54
C LEU A 176 2.47 -4.69 -8.75
N ASP A 177 2.52 -5.24 -9.96
CA ASP A 177 1.86 -6.52 -10.28
C ASP A 177 2.48 -7.70 -9.52
N GLN A 178 3.81 -7.70 -9.34
CA GLN A 178 4.49 -8.69 -8.51
C GLN A 178 4.07 -8.61 -7.03
N ILE A 179 3.89 -7.39 -6.49
CA ILE A 179 3.41 -7.20 -5.11
C ILE A 179 1.99 -7.75 -4.98
N LYS A 180 1.08 -7.45 -5.92
CA LYS A 180 -0.28 -7.98 -5.93
C LYS A 180 -0.30 -9.51 -6.01
N GLN A 181 0.56 -10.12 -6.82
CA GLN A 181 0.69 -11.57 -6.88
C GLN A 181 1.12 -12.17 -5.54
N LYS A 182 2.13 -11.57 -4.87
CA LYS A 182 2.55 -12.00 -3.53
C LYS A 182 1.42 -11.87 -2.51
N LEU A 183 0.68 -10.76 -2.52
CA LEU A 183 -0.50 -10.58 -1.65
C LEU A 183 -1.56 -11.66 -1.90
N ARG A 184 -1.83 -12.00 -3.16
CA ARG A 184 -2.77 -13.08 -3.50
C ARG A 184 -2.28 -14.44 -3.02
N SER A 185 -1.03 -14.79 -3.27
CA SER A 185 -0.44 -16.05 -2.81
C SER A 185 -0.45 -16.17 -1.29
N GLN A 186 -0.11 -15.08 -0.60
CA GLN A 186 -0.16 -15.02 0.85
C GLN A 186 -1.59 -15.20 1.36
N TYR A 187 -2.56 -14.50 0.77
CA TYR A 187 -3.96 -14.65 1.14
C TYR A 187 -4.41 -16.11 1.03
N ILE A 188 -4.12 -16.77 -0.10
CA ILE A 188 -4.42 -18.19 -0.32
C ILE A 188 -3.77 -19.06 0.75
N SER A 189 -2.47 -18.87 1.04
CA SER A 189 -1.74 -19.68 2.03
C SER A 189 -2.28 -19.56 3.47
N SER A 190 -2.92 -18.43 3.79
CA SER A 190 -3.47 -18.15 5.13
C SER A 190 -4.98 -18.38 5.23
N ALA A 191 -5.65 -18.63 4.11
CA ALA A 191 -7.10 -18.77 4.07
C ALA A 191 -7.53 -20.12 4.69
N GLY A 192 -8.56 -20.06 5.53
CA GLY A 192 -9.20 -21.27 6.06
C GLY A 192 -9.88 -22.08 4.95
N SER A 193 -10.10 -23.37 5.20
CA SER A 193 -10.66 -24.30 4.21
C SER A 193 -11.98 -23.82 3.60
N ASN A 194 -12.88 -23.22 4.41
CA ASN A 194 -14.14 -22.67 3.92
C ASN A 194 -13.93 -21.54 2.89
N SER A 195 -13.02 -20.61 3.16
CA SER A 195 -12.70 -19.52 2.22
C SER A 195 -12.11 -20.08 0.93
N LEU A 196 -11.21 -21.06 1.02
CA LEU A 196 -10.64 -21.72 -0.15
C LEU A 196 -11.72 -22.43 -0.99
N TRP A 197 -12.68 -23.09 -0.37
CA TRP A 197 -13.82 -23.71 -1.06
C TRP A 197 -14.65 -22.70 -1.84
N ILE A 198 -14.97 -21.57 -1.23
CA ILE A 198 -15.77 -20.54 -1.89
C ILE A 198 -14.97 -19.89 -3.03
N ILE A 199 -13.68 -19.58 -2.84
CA ILE A 199 -12.82 -19.05 -3.92
C ILE A 199 -12.83 -20.02 -5.10
N LEU A 200 -12.64 -21.31 -4.82
CA LEU A 200 -12.57 -22.34 -5.85
C LEU A 200 -13.91 -22.51 -6.57
N LYS A 201 -15.03 -22.51 -5.84
CA LYS A 201 -16.38 -22.53 -6.42
C LYS A 201 -16.58 -21.38 -7.39
N THR A 202 -16.32 -20.14 -6.95
CA THR A 202 -16.50 -18.93 -7.77
C THR A 202 -15.59 -18.96 -8.99
N ALA A 203 -14.34 -19.41 -8.84
CA ALA A 203 -13.39 -19.52 -9.95
C ALA A 203 -13.81 -20.58 -10.98
N LEU A 204 -14.25 -21.76 -10.52
CA LEU A 204 -14.73 -22.83 -11.40
C LEU A 204 -16.01 -22.44 -12.13
N ASP A 205 -16.95 -21.77 -11.45
CA ASP A 205 -18.17 -21.26 -12.09
C ASP A 205 -17.84 -20.23 -13.18
N ASN A 206 -16.92 -19.30 -12.90
CA ASN A 206 -16.45 -18.33 -13.89
C ASN A 206 -15.73 -18.99 -15.08
N LEU A 207 -14.85 -19.96 -14.83
CA LEU A 207 -14.20 -20.73 -15.89
C LEU A 207 -15.23 -21.48 -16.75
N SER A 208 -16.26 -22.06 -16.13
CA SER A 208 -17.36 -22.76 -16.83
C SER A 208 -18.11 -21.83 -17.77
N LYS A 209 -18.45 -20.62 -17.30
CA LYS A 209 -19.13 -19.61 -18.11
C LYS A 209 -18.24 -19.11 -19.25
N GLN A 210 -16.96 -18.88 -19.00
CA GLN A 210 -16.01 -18.45 -20.03
C GLN A 210 -15.74 -19.54 -21.08
N LEU A 211 -15.70 -20.81 -20.67
CA LEU A 211 -15.50 -21.95 -21.57
C LEU A 211 -16.69 -22.15 -22.51
N SER A 212 -17.93 -21.96 -22.02
CA SER A 212 -19.10 -21.98 -22.91
C SER A 212 -19.10 -20.82 -23.93
N ALA A 213 -18.57 -19.65 -23.55
CA ALA A 213 -18.37 -18.55 -24.49
C ALA A 213 -17.32 -18.86 -25.58
N LEU A 214 -16.27 -19.64 -25.26
CA LEU A 214 -15.22 -20.06 -26.21
C LEU A 214 -15.76 -20.87 -27.40
N GLU A 215 -16.87 -21.61 -27.22
CA GLU A 215 -17.49 -22.36 -28.32
C GLU A 215 -17.96 -21.45 -29.45
N HIS A 216 -18.32 -20.20 -29.11
CA HIS A 216 -18.95 -19.21 -29.98
C HIS A 216 -17.94 -18.22 -30.62
N ILE A 217 -16.65 -18.31 -30.27
CA ILE A 217 -15.59 -17.44 -30.81
C ILE A 217 -15.21 -17.88 -32.23
N PRO A 218 -14.91 -16.94 -33.17
CA PRO A 218 -14.44 -17.28 -34.51
C PRO A 218 -13.20 -18.19 -34.50
N ALA A 219 -13.13 -19.16 -35.41
CA ALA A 219 -12.04 -20.14 -35.46
C ALA A 219 -10.63 -19.52 -35.48
N SER A 220 -10.47 -18.35 -36.11
CA SER A 220 -9.21 -17.60 -36.18
C SER A 220 -8.74 -17.02 -34.84
N GLN A 221 -9.63 -16.91 -33.84
CA GLN A 221 -9.33 -16.39 -32.51
C GLN A 221 -9.33 -17.50 -31.44
N LYS A 222 -9.80 -18.70 -31.74
CA LYS A 222 -9.91 -19.80 -30.76
C LYS A 222 -8.56 -20.16 -30.14
N GLU A 223 -7.51 -20.35 -30.93
CA GLU A 223 -6.19 -20.76 -30.43
C GLU A 223 -5.56 -19.78 -29.42
N PRO A 224 -5.41 -18.46 -29.71
CA PRO A 224 -4.86 -17.53 -28.73
C PRO A 224 -5.73 -17.38 -27.49
N TYR A 225 -7.06 -17.41 -27.63
CA TYR A 225 -7.97 -17.37 -26.49
C TYR A 225 -7.90 -18.63 -25.63
N SER A 226 -7.83 -19.82 -26.23
CA SER A 226 -7.63 -21.09 -25.52
C SER A 226 -6.34 -21.09 -24.72
N LYS A 227 -5.26 -20.50 -25.24
CA LYS A 227 -3.97 -20.40 -24.55
C LYS A 227 -4.03 -19.48 -23.32
N VAL A 228 -4.71 -18.34 -23.44
CA VAL A 228 -4.98 -17.43 -22.31
C VAL A 228 -5.87 -18.11 -21.27
N PHE A 229 -6.93 -18.78 -21.71
CA PHE A 229 -7.86 -19.50 -20.85
C PHE A 229 -7.18 -20.64 -20.09
N LEU A 230 -6.29 -21.40 -20.74
CA LEU A 230 -5.50 -22.44 -20.10
C LEU A 230 -4.60 -21.86 -19.01
N THR A 231 -3.93 -20.74 -19.31
CA THR A 231 -3.06 -20.05 -18.35
C THR A 231 -3.86 -19.56 -17.13
N GLN A 232 -5.05 -18.98 -17.36
CA GLN A 232 -5.96 -18.56 -16.29
C GLN A 232 -6.42 -19.74 -15.44
N SER A 233 -6.75 -20.85 -16.09
CA SER A 233 -7.15 -22.09 -15.41
C SER A 233 -6.03 -22.57 -14.48
N GLN A 234 -4.80 -22.68 -14.99
CA GLN A 234 -3.64 -23.12 -14.20
C GLN A 234 -3.37 -22.26 -12.95
N THR A 235 -3.87 -21.02 -12.87
CA THR A 235 -3.77 -20.19 -11.65
C THR A 235 -4.56 -20.72 -10.44
N LEU A 236 -5.40 -21.74 -10.61
CA LEU A 236 -6.16 -22.36 -9.53
C LEU A 236 -5.40 -23.48 -8.80
N PHE A 237 -4.33 -24.04 -9.38
CA PHE A 237 -3.55 -25.11 -8.72
C PHE A 237 -3.05 -24.75 -7.32
N PRO A 238 -2.54 -23.54 -7.05
CA PRO A 238 -2.13 -23.17 -5.69
C PRO A 238 -3.27 -23.25 -4.66
N ILE A 239 -4.53 -23.03 -5.07
CA ILE A 239 -5.71 -23.14 -4.19
C ILE A 239 -5.98 -24.62 -3.87
N TRP A 240 -5.88 -25.48 -4.88
CA TRP A 240 -6.01 -26.93 -4.72
C TRP A 240 -4.92 -27.52 -3.81
N ASP A 241 -3.68 -27.08 -3.98
CA ASP A 241 -2.55 -27.53 -3.15
C ASP A 241 -2.77 -27.14 -1.68
N GLN A 242 -3.24 -25.92 -1.42
CA GLN A 242 -3.54 -25.47 -0.07
C GLN A 242 -4.74 -26.20 0.55
N LEU A 243 -5.78 -26.49 -0.24
CA LEU A 243 -6.93 -27.28 0.24
C LEU A 243 -6.50 -28.69 0.66
N LYS A 244 -5.62 -29.32 -0.13
CA LYS A 244 -5.03 -30.62 0.21
C LYS A 244 -4.18 -30.57 1.48
N SER A 245 -3.43 -29.50 1.72
CA SER A 245 -2.63 -29.40 2.95
C SER A 245 -3.48 -29.13 4.19
N ASN A 246 -4.66 -28.50 4.03
CA ASN A 246 -5.53 -28.10 5.14
C ASN A 246 -6.55 -29.17 5.56
N ILE A 247 -6.73 -30.23 4.76
CA ILE A 247 -7.74 -31.26 5.00
C ILE A 247 -7.04 -32.61 5.12
N SER A 248 -7.43 -33.43 6.09
CA SER A 248 -6.76 -34.71 6.33
C SER A 248 -6.81 -35.61 5.08
N GLU A 249 -5.82 -36.49 4.93
CA GLU A 249 -5.54 -37.35 3.76
C GLU A 249 -6.69 -38.30 3.32
N ALA A 250 -7.92 -38.15 3.82
CA ALA A 250 -9.03 -39.07 3.60
C ALA A 250 -10.31 -38.45 3.02
N ASP A 251 -10.35 -37.16 2.66
CA ASP A 251 -11.54 -36.61 2.00
C ASP A 251 -11.55 -36.95 0.50
N SER A 252 -12.06 -38.15 0.20
CA SER A 252 -12.19 -38.69 -1.16
C SER A 252 -12.86 -37.74 -2.15
N ASN A 253 -13.70 -36.82 -1.68
CA ASN A 253 -14.38 -35.85 -2.54
C ASN A 253 -13.42 -34.81 -3.11
N ILE A 254 -12.36 -34.43 -2.38
CA ILE A 254 -11.37 -33.45 -2.82
C ILE A 254 -10.50 -34.02 -3.93
N GLU A 255 -10.04 -35.26 -3.72
CA GLU A 255 -9.24 -35.97 -4.71
C GLU A 255 -10.04 -36.19 -6.00
N GLU A 256 -11.31 -36.55 -5.89
CA GLU A 256 -12.21 -36.71 -7.01
C GLU A 256 -12.47 -35.37 -7.75
N ALA A 257 -12.74 -34.29 -7.01
CA ALA A 257 -12.96 -32.97 -7.60
C ALA A 257 -11.71 -32.45 -8.32
N LEU A 258 -10.52 -32.64 -7.74
CA LEU A 258 -9.25 -32.25 -8.36
C LEU A 258 -8.93 -33.14 -9.57
N LYS A 259 -9.24 -34.44 -9.51
CA LYS A 259 -9.06 -35.34 -10.65
C LYS A 259 -9.87 -34.84 -11.85
N HIS A 260 -11.16 -34.55 -11.66
CA HIS A 260 -11.99 -33.98 -12.71
C HIS A 260 -11.49 -32.61 -13.20
N TYR A 261 -11.00 -31.77 -12.30
CA TYR A 261 -10.39 -30.51 -12.69
C TYR A 261 -9.14 -30.72 -13.57
N SER A 262 -8.26 -31.65 -13.18
CA SER A 262 -7.04 -31.97 -13.91
C SER A 262 -7.34 -32.59 -15.28
N GLU A 263 -8.36 -33.45 -15.36
CA GLU A 263 -8.89 -33.97 -16.64
C GLU A 263 -9.40 -32.83 -17.53
N ALA A 264 -10.11 -31.84 -16.96
CA ALA A 264 -10.57 -30.68 -17.72
C ALA A 264 -9.40 -29.89 -18.33
N ILE A 265 -8.30 -29.71 -17.60
CA ILE A 265 -7.08 -29.06 -18.11
C ILE A 265 -6.48 -29.85 -19.28
N ILE A 266 -6.35 -31.17 -19.17
CA ILE A 266 -5.86 -32.04 -20.24
C ILE A 266 -6.74 -31.91 -21.49
N TYR A 267 -8.07 -31.96 -21.32
CA TYR A 267 -8.99 -31.78 -22.44
C TYR A 267 -8.92 -30.39 -23.08
N LEU A 268 -8.61 -29.34 -22.31
CA LEU A 268 -8.36 -27.99 -22.87
C LEU A 268 -7.09 -27.96 -23.71
N GLU A 269 -6.01 -28.60 -23.25
CA GLU A 269 -4.75 -28.74 -24.01
C GLU A 269 -4.97 -29.50 -25.32
N GLU A 270 -5.81 -30.54 -25.29
CA GLU A 270 -6.22 -31.33 -26.47
C GLU A 270 -7.30 -30.65 -27.33
N GLN A 271 -7.72 -29.42 -26.99
CA GLN A 271 -8.79 -28.66 -27.66
C GLN A 271 -10.17 -29.34 -27.66
N GLN A 272 -10.42 -30.27 -26.75
CA GLN A 272 -11.67 -30.99 -26.57
C GLN A 272 -12.63 -30.21 -25.64
N LEU A 273 -13.07 -29.03 -26.08
CA LEU A 273 -13.86 -28.08 -25.26
C LEU A 273 -15.09 -28.72 -24.59
N GLY A 274 -15.84 -29.56 -25.30
CA GLY A 274 -17.03 -30.22 -24.75
C GLY A 274 -16.74 -31.25 -23.65
N GLN A 275 -15.56 -31.88 -23.68
CA GLN A 275 -15.12 -32.78 -22.60
C GLN A 275 -14.58 -31.98 -21.43
N ALA A 276 -13.78 -30.95 -21.70
CA ALA A 276 -13.32 -29.99 -20.69
C ALA A 276 -14.49 -29.38 -19.90
N GLN A 277 -15.55 -28.95 -20.60
CA GLN A 277 -16.74 -28.38 -19.97
C GLN A 277 -17.43 -29.38 -19.03
N LYS A 278 -17.57 -30.64 -19.44
CA LYS A 278 -18.17 -31.70 -18.61
C LYS A 278 -17.32 -31.97 -17.37
N SER A 279 -16.02 -32.17 -17.54
CA SER A 279 -15.11 -32.43 -16.42
C SER A 279 -15.05 -31.24 -15.44
N LEU A 280 -15.06 -30.01 -15.95
CA LEU A 280 -15.11 -28.81 -15.10
C LEU A 280 -16.44 -28.70 -14.34
N GLN A 281 -17.57 -29.00 -14.98
CA GLN A 281 -18.88 -29.07 -14.31
C GLN A 281 -18.93 -30.16 -13.24
N SER A 282 -18.35 -31.34 -13.49
CA SER A 282 -18.25 -32.40 -12.50
C SER A 282 -17.43 -31.97 -11.28
N SER A 283 -16.30 -31.28 -11.49
CA SER A 283 -15.51 -30.69 -10.40
C SER A 283 -16.35 -29.67 -9.61
N LEU A 284 -17.01 -28.72 -10.31
CA LEU A 284 -17.86 -27.70 -9.70
C LEU A 284 -18.99 -28.30 -8.83
N GLN A 285 -19.70 -29.32 -9.32
CA GLN A 285 -20.77 -29.97 -8.57
C GLN A 285 -20.31 -30.61 -7.25
N ILE A 286 -19.07 -31.11 -7.20
CA ILE A 286 -18.49 -31.66 -5.97
C ILE A 286 -18.13 -30.51 -5.03
N ILE A 287 -17.48 -29.45 -5.55
CA ILE A 287 -17.12 -28.25 -4.77
C ILE A 287 -18.35 -27.54 -4.20
N GLU A 288 -19.44 -27.43 -4.95
CA GLU A 288 -20.69 -26.79 -4.51
C GLU A 288 -21.27 -27.42 -3.24
N LYS A 289 -21.13 -28.74 -3.10
CA LYS A 289 -21.58 -29.48 -1.90
C LYS A 289 -20.70 -29.21 -0.68
N MET A 290 -19.44 -28.86 -0.89
CA MET A 290 -18.47 -28.58 0.17
C MET A 290 -18.47 -27.10 0.58
N ALA A 291 -18.80 -26.21 -0.34
CA ALA A 291 -18.90 -24.77 -0.13
C ALA A 291 -20.25 -24.36 0.51
N ALA A 292 -20.66 -25.02 1.59
CA ALA A 292 -21.81 -24.60 2.38
C ALA A 292 -21.46 -23.30 3.12
N SER A 293 -21.88 -22.16 2.57
CA SER A 293 -21.48 -20.85 3.09
C SER A 293 -22.66 -19.95 3.40
N ASN A 294 -22.52 -19.20 4.50
CA ASN A 294 -23.35 -18.04 4.76
C ASN A 294 -23.21 -17.05 3.57
N PRO A 295 -24.31 -16.53 3.00
CA PRO A 295 -24.26 -15.52 1.96
C PRO A 295 -23.42 -14.29 2.33
N LEU A 296 -23.42 -13.88 3.60
CA LEU A 296 -22.60 -12.76 4.08
C LEU A 296 -21.10 -13.09 4.00
N ASP A 297 -20.67 -14.27 4.43
CA ASP A 297 -19.26 -14.69 4.36
C ASP A 297 -18.77 -14.79 2.92
N THR A 298 -19.65 -15.26 2.02
CA THR A 298 -19.39 -15.33 0.59
C THR A 298 -19.19 -13.94 0.00
N LEU A 299 -20.08 -13.00 0.35
CA LEU A 299 -19.98 -11.60 -0.08
C LEU A 299 -18.68 -10.97 0.44
N LEU A 300 -18.38 -11.09 1.74
CA LEU A 300 -17.15 -10.54 2.34
C LEU A 300 -15.89 -11.10 1.69
N LEU A 301 -15.89 -12.37 1.31
CA LEU A 301 -14.81 -12.97 0.55
C LEU A 301 -14.69 -12.37 -0.86
N ASN A 302 -15.81 -12.18 -1.57
CA ASN A 302 -15.79 -11.58 -2.91
C ASN A 302 -15.30 -10.12 -2.88
N TYR A 303 -15.58 -9.37 -1.81
CA TYR A 303 -14.96 -8.08 -1.54
C TYR A 303 -13.44 -8.18 -1.47
N ARG A 304 -12.92 -9.13 -0.68
CA ARG A 304 -11.46 -9.35 -0.53
C ARG A 304 -10.81 -9.75 -1.86
N ILE A 305 -11.43 -10.65 -2.62
CA ILE A 305 -10.94 -11.06 -3.94
C ILE A 305 -10.89 -9.86 -4.89
N THR A 306 -11.94 -9.03 -4.91
CA THR A 306 -12.00 -7.81 -5.73
C THR A 306 -10.88 -6.84 -5.36
N LEU A 307 -10.56 -6.69 -4.08
CA LEU A 307 -9.46 -5.84 -3.61
C LEU A 307 -8.07 -6.42 -3.89
N LEU A 308 -7.93 -7.73 -4.11
CA LEU A 308 -6.67 -8.34 -4.55
C LEU A 308 -6.45 -8.24 -6.06
N GLN A 309 -7.48 -7.86 -6.82
CA GLN A 309 -7.46 -7.71 -8.27
C GLN A 309 -7.48 -6.24 -8.70
N ASP A 310 -7.37 -6.02 -10.02
CA ASP A 310 -7.61 -4.71 -10.60
C ASP A 310 -9.10 -4.37 -10.55
N ILE A 311 -9.40 -3.24 -9.93
CA ILE A 311 -10.77 -2.76 -9.77
C ILE A 311 -11.32 -2.39 -11.14
N ASN A 312 -12.44 -3.01 -11.49
CA ASN A 312 -13.15 -2.76 -12.73
C ASN A 312 -14.67 -2.71 -12.46
N GLU A 313 -15.40 -2.11 -13.39
CA GLU A 313 -16.85 -1.88 -13.26
C GLU A 313 -17.63 -3.19 -13.09
N SER A 314 -17.27 -4.24 -13.82
CA SER A 314 -17.97 -5.53 -13.75
C SER A 314 -17.85 -6.19 -12.38
N ALA A 315 -16.68 -6.13 -11.74
CA ALA A 315 -16.47 -6.68 -10.41
C ALA A 315 -17.28 -5.91 -9.36
N ILE A 316 -17.30 -4.57 -9.43
CA ILE A 316 -18.11 -3.75 -8.53
C ILE A 316 -19.60 -4.03 -8.72
N GLN A 317 -20.06 -4.16 -9.97
CA GLN A 317 -21.46 -4.49 -10.25
C GLN A 317 -21.87 -5.87 -9.71
N SER A 318 -20.98 -6.87 -9.78
CA SER A 318 -21.21 -8.19 -9.16
C SER A 318 -21.43 -8.05 -7.65
N LEU A 319 -20.56 -7.31 -6.97
CA LEU A 319 -20.70 -7.06 -5.52
C LEU A 319 -22.02 -6.34 -5.19
N ILE A 320 -22.47 -5.39 -6.02
CA ILE A 320 -23.76 -4.69 -5.82
C ILE A 320 -24.92 -5.68 -5.90
N ASN A 321 -24.91 -6.54 -6.93
CA ASN A 321 -25.98 -7.51 -7.14
C ASN A 321 -26.03 -8.51 -5.98
N GLU A 322 -24.88 -9.08 -5.59
CA GLU A 322 -24.78 -10.02 -4.47
C GLU A 322 -25.23 -9.38 -3.14
N GLN A 323 -24.88 -8.10 -2.92
CA GLN A 323 -25.28 -7.39 -1.72
C GLN A 323 -26.78 -7.05 -1.67
N MET A 324 -27.41 -6.82 -2.83
CA MET A 324 -28.86 -6.62 -2.91
C MET A 324 -29.66 -7.90 -2.67
N GLU A 325 -29.06 -9.06 -2.94
CA GLU A 325 -29.67 -10.38 -2.68
C GLU A 325 -29.54 -10.81 -1.20
N LEU A 326 -28.73 -10.10 -0.41
CA LEU A 326 -28.50 -10.43 1.00
C LEU A 326 -29.75 -10.15 1.84
N VAL A 327 -30.26 -11.20 2.48
CA VAL A 327 -31.38 -11.10 3.44
C VAL A 327 -30.81 -10.82 4.82
N VAL A 328 -31.11 -9.65 5.38
CA VAL A 328 -30.68 -9.22 6.72
C VAL A 328 -31.86 -8.82 7.60
N ASP A 329 -31.66 -8.83 8.91
CA ASP A 329 -32.67 -8.40 9.87
C ASP A 329 -32.97 -6.89 9.75
N ASN A 330 -34.17 -6.48 10.19
CA ASN A 330 -34.61 -5.07 10.14
C ASN A 330 -33.64 -4.11 10.86
N ALA A 331 -32.97 -4.57 11.92
CA ALA A 331 -31.98 -3.77 12.64
C ALA A 331 -30.71 -3.50 11.81
N GLN A 332 -30.37 -4.39 10.88
CA GLN A 332 -29.16 -4.36 10.06
C GLN A 332 -29.40 -3.73 8.68
N LYS A 333 -30.66 -3.57 8.27
CA LYS A 333 -31.05 -3.03 6.96
C LYS A 333 -30.43 -1.65 6.65
N ALA A 334 -30.38 -0.74 7.63
CA ALA A 334 -29.79 0.59 7.43
C ALA A 334 -28.28 0.54 7.13
N ASN A 335 -27.56 -0.42 7.75
CA ASN A 335 -26.13 -0.62 7.48
C ASN A 335 -25.93 -1.21 6.08
N LEU A 336 -26.76 -2.19 5.68
CA LEU A 336 -26.73 -2.75 4.33
C LEU A 336 -27.00 -1.68 3.26
N GLU A 337 -28.02 -0.83 3.46
CA GLU A 337 -28.34 0.30 2.58
C GLU A 337 -27.16 1.29 2.48
N THR A 338 -26.51 1.59 3.61
CA THR A 338 -25.34 2.47 3.66
C THR A 338 -24.15 1.87 2.90
N ALA A 339 -23.86 0.58 3.12
CA ALA A 339 -22.81 -0.13 2.40
C ALA A 339 -23.10 -0.13 0.88
N THR A 340 -24.34 -0.41 0.47
CA THR A 340 -24.74 -0.43 -0.95
C THR A 340 -24.59 0.96 -1.58
N LYS A 341 -24.91 2.03 -0.84
CA LYS A 341 -24.68 3.40 -1.29
C LYS A 341 -23.21 3.64 -1.61
N PHE A 342 -22.28 3.27 -0.73
CA PHE A 342 -20.85 3.45 -0.99
C PHE A 342 -20.34 2.58 -2.12
N LEU A 343 -20.87 1.37 -2.29
CA LEU A 343 -20.52 0.54 -3.43
C LEU A 343 -20.96 1.16 -4.77
N ASN A 344 -22.10 1.86 -4.80
CA ASN A 344 -22.49 2.67 -5.96
C ASN A 344 -21.56 3.89 -6.17
N GLU A 345 -21.14 4.57 -5.10
CA GLU A 345 -20.12 5.63 -5.19
C GLU A 345 -18.78 5.08 -5.72
N SER A 346 -18.43 3.83 -5.41
CA SER A 346 -17.29 3.12 -5.98
C SER A 346 -17.42 2.93 -7.49
N LEU A 347 -18.58 2.46 -7.96
CA LEU A 347 -18.85 2.26 -9.37
C LEU A 347 -18.72 3.57 -10.16
N HIS A 348 -19.31 4.64 -9.64
CA HIS A 348 -19.19 5.97 -10.25
C HIS A 348 -17.74 6.45 -10.30
N ALA A 349 -16.99 6.29 -9.20
CA ALA A 349 -15.57 6.65 -9.17
C ALA A 349 -14.74 5.83 -10.17
N ALA A 350 -15.04 4.54 -10.35
CA ALA A 350 -14.37 3.70 -11.34
C ALA A 350 -14.67 4.16 -12.78
N GLN A 351 -15.92 4.51 -13.08
CA GLN A 351 -16.35 5.06 -14.39
C GLN A 351 -15.65 6.40 -14.72
N GLU A 352 -15.35 7.20 -13.70
CA GLU A 352 -14.58 8.44 -13.83
C GLU A 352 -13.05 8.21 -13.88
N GLY A 353 -12.58 6.97 -13.82
CA GLY A 353 -11.15 6.62 -13.78
C GLY A 353 -10.47 6.93 -12.43
N GLN A 354 -11.23 7.25 -11.38
CA GLN A 354 -10.73 7.54 -10.03
C GLN A 354 -10.55 6.26 -9.21
N LEU A 355 -9.64 5.38 -9.66
CA LEU A 355 -9.49 4.02 -9.11
C LEU A 355 -9.16 3.97 -7.61
N PHE A 356 -8.39 4.93 -7.07
CA PHE A 356 -8.11 4.98 -5.62
C PHE A 356 -9.36 5.32 -4.81
N LYS A 357 -10.22 6.21 -5.34
CA LYS A 357 -11.49 6.57 -4.72
C LYS A 357 -12.49 5.40 -4.82
N ALA A 358 -12.51 4.69 -5.94
CA ALA A 358 -13.29 3.45 -6.07
C ALA A 358 -12.85 2.42 -5.01
N ARG A 359 -11.55 2.15 -4.90
CA ARG A 359 -10.99 1.25 -3.87
C ARG A 359 -11.37 1.68 -2.46
N PHE A 360 -11.29 2.98 -2.17
CA PHE A 360 -11.66 3.55 -0.88
C PHE A 360 -13.10 3.17 -0.50
N TYR A 361 -14.04 3.35 -1.42
CA TYR A 361 -15.44 3.04 -1.16
C TYR A 361 -15.73 1.54 -1.04
N ILE A 362 -15.01 0.68 -1.77
CA ILE A 362 -15.10 -0.78 -1.61
C ILE A 362 -14.68 -1.19 -0.19
N ILE A 363 -13.53 -0.70 0.29
CA ILE A 363 -13.02 -1.00 1.64
C ILE A 363 -13.99 -0.51 2.70
N TYR A 364 -14.55 0.70 2.53
CA TYR A 364 -15.50 1.22 3.51
C TYR A 364 -16.83 0.47 3.51
N SER A 365 -17.34 0.06 2.34
CA SER A 365 -18.53 -0.79 2.26
C SER A 365 -18.28 -2.15 2.93
N GLN A 366 -17.11 -2.76 2.67
CA GLN A 366 -16.71 -4.00 3.33
C GLN A 366 -16.66 -3.84 4.85
N SER A 367 -16.05 -2.76 5.38
CA SER A 367 -15.95 -2.58 6.84
C SER A 367 -17.31 -2.43 7.52
N ILE A 368 -18.31 -1.85 6.85
CA ILE A 368 -19.70 -1.80 7.34
C ILE A 368 -20.30 -3.21 7.41
N LEU A 369 -20.12 -4.03 6.37
CA LEU A 369 -20.63 -5.41 6.34
C LEU A 369 -19.91 -6.32 7.34
N GLU A 370 -18.62 -6.13 7.54
CA GLU A 370 -17.84 -6.89 8.52
C GLU A 370 -18.34 -6.62 9.94
N ASN A 371 -18.84 -5.42 10.23
CA ASN A 371 -19.49 -5.11 11.51
C ASN A 371 -20.86 -5.79 11.68
N LEU A 372 -21.55 -6.17 10.59
CA LEU A 372 -22.84 -6.90 10.66
C LEU A 372 -22.65 -8.36 11.08
N ALA A 373 -21.49 -8.93 10.78
CA ALA A 373 -21.17 -10.31 11.15
C ALA A 373 -20.90 -10.48 12.66
N LEU A 374 -20.97 -9.40 13.48
CA LEU A 374 -20.46 -9.34 14.85
C LEU A 374 -21.55 -9.36 15.94
N GLU A 375 -22.56 -10.23 15.83
CA GLU A 375 -23.65 -10.32 16.82
C GLU A 375 -23.77 -11.68 17.54
N THR A 376 -22.67 -12.33 17.93
CA THR A 376 -22.68 -13.59 18.72
C THR A 376 -21.91 -13.53 20.05
N GLU A 377 -22.23 -14.43 21.00
CA GLU A 377 -21.55 -14.46 22.32
C GLU A 377 -20.09 -14.92 22.25
N GLU A 378 -19.71 -15.76 21.28
CA GLU A 378 -18.32 -16.18 21.04
C GLU A 378 -17.41 -14.99 20.67
N GLU A 379 -17.97 -13.93 20.10
CA GLU A 379 -17.23 -12.72 19.71
C GLU A 379 -16.85 -11.82 20.89
N LYS A 380 -17.42 -12.06 22.09
CA LYS A 380 -17.01 -11.34 23.31
C LYS A 380 -15.68 -11.83 23.89
N ALA A 381 -15.09 -12.90 23.35
CA ALA A 381 -13.78 -13.36 23.78
C ALA A 381 -12.70 -12.30 23.50
N PRO A 382 -11.72 -12.08 24.39
CA PRO A 382 -10.72 -11.01 24.22
C PRO A 382 -9.95 -11.08 22.90
N ILE A 383 -9.67 -12.29 22.43
CA ILE A 383 -9.00 -12.52 21.15
C ILE A 383 -9.83 -12.03 19.97
N ASN A 384 -11.15 -12.25 20.00
CA ASN A 384 -12.07 -11.83 18.95
C ASN A 384 -12.26 -10.31 18.97
N VAL A 385 -12.43 -9.71 20.14
CA VAL A 385 -12.45 -8.25 20.30
C VAL A 385 -11.18 -7.61 19.70
N LEU A 386 -10.00 -8.18 19.97
CA LEU A 386 -8.76 -7.67 19.39
C LEU A 386 -8.68 -7.87 17.87
N LYS A 387 -9.14 -9.02 17.35
CA LYS A 387 -9.22 -9.26 15.90
C LYS A 387 -10.08 -8.21 15.20
N HIS A 388 -11.25 -7.90 15.74
CA HIS A 388 -12.15 -6.91 15.17
C HIS A 388 -11.60 -5.49 15.28
N ALA A 389 -11.00 -5.13 16.41
CA ALA A 389 -10.34 -3.85 16.57
C ALA A 389 -9.18 -3.68 15.56
N LEU A 390 -8.36 -4.71 15.38
CA LEU A 390 -7.28 -4.73 14.41
C LEU A 390 -7.78 -4.58 12.97
N GLN A 391 -8.81 -5.32 12.59
CA GLN A 391 -9.43 -5.26 11.27
C GLN A 391 -9.97 -3.85 10.97
N THR A 392 -10.65 -3.24 11.96
CA THR A 392 -11.17 -1.87 11.86
C THR A 392 -10.04 -0.85 11.73
N ALA A 393 -8.93 -1.04 12.47
CA ALA A 393 -7.73 -0.20 12.39
C ALA A 393 -7.02 -0.31 11.04
N GLN A 394 -6.92 -1.53 10.49
CA GLN A 394 -6.36 -1.77 9.15
C GLN A 394 -7.18 -1.06 8.08
N ALA A 395 -8.51 -1.18 8.13
CA ALA A 395 -9.40 -0.43 7.24
C ALA A 395 -9.20 1.09 7.40
N ALA A 396 -9.12 1.61 8.63
CA ALA A 396 -8.86 3.04 8.87
C ALA A 396 -7.54 3.50 8.22
N GLN A 397 -6.46 2.73 8.39
CA GLN A 397 -5.17 3.02 7.79
C GLN A 397 -5.23 3.02 6.25
N GLN A 398 -5.84 1.98 5.65
CA GLN A 398 -5.97 1.85 4.21
C GLN A 398 -6.83 2.98 3.60
N LEU A 399 -7.92 3.36 4.26
CA LEU A 399 -8.77 4.47 3.83
C LEU A 399 -8.01 5.80 3.85
N THR A 400 -7.25 6.10 4.90
CA THR A 400 -6.41 7.30 4.93
C THR A 400 -5.40 7.29 3.77
N GLN A 401 -4.77 6.15 3.50
CA GLN A 401 -3.76 6.01 2.45
C GLN A 401 -4.38 6.26 1.06
N LEU A 402 -5.55 5.68 0.80
CA LEU A 402 -6.26 5.84 -0.46
C LEU A 402 -6.80 7.25 -0.65
N ALA A 403 -7.28 7.91 0.41
CA ALA A 403 -7.70 9.30 0.31
C ALA A 403 -6.52 10.21 -0.09
N HIS A 404 -5.35 10.01 0.53
CA HIS A 404 -4.14 10.75 0.16
C HIS A 404 -3.68 10.47 -1.29
N LEU A 405 -3.83 9.24 -1.77
CA LEU A 405 -3.55 8.89 -3.17
C LEU A 405 -4.57 9.51 -4.13
N ALA A 406 -5.84 9.58 -3.74
CA ALA A 406 -6.94 10.14 -4.53
C ALA A 406 -6.91 11.68 -4.62
N GLU A 407 -6.29 12.37 -3.66
CA GLU A 407 -6.15 13.82 -3.68
C GLU A 407 -5.18 14.27 -4.79
N SER A 408 -5.66 15.16 -5.66
CA SER A 408 -4.87 15.81 -6.73
C SER A 408 -4.05 17.00 -6.23
N SER A 409 -4.29 17.47 -4.99
CA SER A 409 -3.45 18.47 -4.32
C SER A 409 -3.28 18.09 -2.83
N PRO A 410 -2.06 18.20 -2.27
CA PRO A 410 -1.77 17.83 -0.87
C PRO A 410 -2.56 18.64 0.18
N ASN A 411 -3.26 19.71 -0.22
CA ASN A 411 -4.08 20.55 0.65
C ASN A 411 -5.58 20.53 0.31
N SER A 412 -6.01 19.82 -0.73
CA SER A 412 -7.43 19.71 -1.09
C SER A 412 -8.04 18.53 -0.36
N SER A 413 -8.37 18.69 0.93
CA SER A 413 -9.06 17.61 1.62
C SER A 413 -10.45 17.43 1.04
N ASN A 414 -10.74 16.26 0.48
CA ASN A 414 -12.11 15.91 0.13
C ASN A 414 -12.87 15.71 1.44
N ALA A 415 -13.67 16.71 1.84
CA ALA A 415 -14.35 16.73 3.14
C ALA A 415 -15.19 15.46 3.38
N ASP A 416 -15.73 14.89 2.31
CA ASP A 416 -16.52 13.65 2.35
C ASP A 416 -15.63 12.45 2.74
N LEU A 417 -14.46 12.28 2.11
CA LEU A 417 -13.52 11.19 2.43
C LEU A 417 -12.97 11.35 3.86
N LEU A 418 -12.65 12.57 4.28
CA LEU A 418 -12.21 12.83 5.66
C LEU A 418 -13.28 12.48 6.69
N SER A 419 -14.56 12.74 6.39
CA SER A 419 -15.65 12.39 7.31
C SER A 419 -15.76 10.88 7.52
N ILE A 420 -15.54 10.10 6.46
CA ILE A 420 -15.53 8.63 6.49
C ILE A 420 -14.32 8.12 7.27
N ILE A 421 -13.12 8.67 7.03
CA ILE A 421 -11.90 8.31 7.76
C ILE A 421 -12.06 8.59 9.26
N ARG A 422 -12.62 9.74 9.63
CA ARG A 422 -12.91 10.08 11.04
C ARG A 422 -13.86 9.07 11.68
N LYS A 423 -14.95 8.72 10.98
CA LYS A 423 -15.90 7.72 11.47
C LYS A 423 -15.22 6.35 11.66
N GLN A 424 -14.42 5.89 10.69
CA GLN A 424 -13.70 4.62 10.80
C GLN A 424 -12.68 4.63 11.96
N GLN A 425 -12.02 5.76 12.21
CA GLN A 425 -11.10 5.92 13.35
C GLN A 425 -11.84 5.89 14.69
N ASP A 426 -13.05 6.46 14.75
CA ASP A 426 -13.92 6.37 15.92
C ASP A 426 -14.41 4.95 16.15
N ASP A 427 -14.82 4.25 15.09
CA ASP A 427 -15.20 2.85 15.14
C ASP A 427 -14.03 1.97 15.62
N THR A 428 -12.79 2.27 15.21
CA THR A 428 -11.59 1.57 15.71
C THR A 428 -11.48 1.65 17.24
N LEU A 429 -11.66 2.85 17.81
CA LEU A 429 -11.62 3.05 19.26
C LEU A 429 -12.82 2.40 19.97
N LYS A 430 -14.00 2.43 19.34
CA LYS A 430 -15.22 1.80 19.85
C LYS A 430 -15.10 0.29 19.91
N GLN A 431 -14.57 -0.34 18.86
CA GLN A 431 -14.36 -1.79 18.80
C GLN A 431 -13.25 -2.27 19.73
N ALA A 432 -12.23 -1.44 19.99
CA ALA A 432 -11.18 -1.76 20.95
C ALA A 432 -11.62 -1.63 22.42
N ALA A 433 -12.60 -0.77 22.71
CA ALA A 433 -12.99 -0.43 24.08
C ALA A 433 -13.39 -1.65 24.97
N PRO A 434 -14.08 -2.69 24.48
CA PRO A 434 -14.45 -3.86 25.27
C PRO A 434 -13.29 -4.80 25.63
N PHE A 435 -12.09 -4.61 25.05
CA PHE A 435 -10.99 -5.58 25.20
C PHE A 435 -10.59 -5.81 26.67
N ILE A 436 -10.28 -4.75 27.42
CA ILE A 436 -9.89 -4.87 28.83
C ILE A 436 -11.03 -5.45 29.69
N PRO A 437 -12.30 -4.97 29.59
CA PRO A 437 -13.43 -5.62 30.25
C PRO A 437 -13.54 -7.13 29.93
N SER A 438 -13.48 -7.50 28.66
CA SER A 438 -13.57 -8.91 28.23
C SER A 438 -12.46 -9.77 28.81
N LEU A 439 -11.24 -9.23 28.88
CA LEU A 439 -10.08 -9.91 29.47
C LEU A 439 -10.29 -10.15 30.96
N LEU A 440 -10.79 -9.15 31.69
CA LEU A 440 -11.08 -9.28 33.12
C LEU A 440 -12.15 -10.32 33.40
N ASP A 441 -13.21 -10.37 32.58
CA ASP A 441 -14.29 -11.34 32.75
C ASP A 441 -13.85 -12.77 32.39
N ALA A 442 -13.01 -12.92 31.36
CA ALA A 442 -12.37 -14.19 31.03
C ALA A 442 -11.45 -14.67 32.18
N GLN A 443 -10.64 -13.78 32.76
CA GLN A 443 -9.78 -14.11 33.90
C GLN A 443 -10.57 -14.49 35.16
N LYS A 444 -11.63 -13.75 35.50
CA LYS A 444 -12.51 -14.08 36.63
C LYS A 444 -13.13 -15.47 36.47
N SER A 445 -13.60 -15.78 35.26
CA SER A 445 -14.20 -17.07 34.93
C SER A 445 -13.18 -18.20 35.07
N ALA A 446 -11.96 -18.02 34.55
CA ALA A 446 -10.88 -18.99 34.69
C ALA A 446 -10.44 -19.20 36.15
N PHE A 447 -10.35 -18.12 36.93
CA PHE A 447 -9.98 -18.15 38.35
C PHE A 447 -11.02 -18.91 39.18
N ASN A 448 -12.32 -18.64 38.97
CA ASN A 448 -13.41 -19.30 39.69
C ASN A 448 -13.51 -20.79 39.36
N ASN A 449 -13.10 -21.19 38.15
CA ASN A 449 -13.16 -22.58 37.69
C ASN A 449 -11.96 -23.44 38.12
N GLN A 450 -10.84 -22.84 38.52
CA GLN A 450 -9.65 -23.57 38.99
C GLN A 450 -9.50 -23.48 40.52
N LYS A 451 -9.77 -24.59 41.23
CA LYS A 451 -9.46 -24.74 42.66
C LYS A 451 -7.94 -24.63 42.89
N GLY A 452 -7.46 -23.42 43.19
CA GLY A 452 -6.07 -23.15 43.59
C GLY A 452 -5.18 -22.45 42.55
N SER A 453 -5.72 -21.58 41.70
CA SER A 453 -4.94 -20.91 40.65
C SER A 453 -4.26 -19.60 41.11
N HIS A 454 -2.96 -19.51 40.87
CA HIS A 454 -2.20 -18.25 40.94
C HIS A 454 -2.63 -17.31 39.79
N CYS A 455 -2.45 -15.99 39.95
CA CYS A 455 -2.68 -15.02 38.87
C CYS A 455 -1.89 -15.44 37.61
N GLN A 456 -2.60 -15.73 36.51
CA GLN A 456 -1.97 -16.06 35.24
C GLN A 456 -1.31 -14.79 34.66
N SER A 457 0.01 -14.68 34.81
CA SER A 457 0.78 -13.54 34.29
C SER A 457 0.98 -13.62 32.78
N HIS A 458 1.07 -14.82 32.22
CA HIS A 458 1.22 -15.06 30.78
C HIS A 458 -0.13 -15.51 30.17
N PRO A 459 -0.51 -15.05 28.96
CA PRO A 459 0.20 -14.12 28.07
C PRO A 459 0.01 -12.63 28.39
N TRP A 460 -0.79 -12.30 29.40
CA TRP A 460 -1.32 -10.95 29.62
C TRP A 460 -0.28 -9.87 29.94
N ASN A 461 0.84 -10.24 30.57
CA ASN A 461 1.96 -9.34 30.85
C ASN A 461 2.65 -8.80 29.58
N GLN A 462 2.52 -9.48 28.45
CA GLN A 462 3.03 -9.04 27.15
C GLN A 462 1.93 -8.41 26.28
N VAL A 463 0.73 -8.97 26.33
CA VAL A 463 -0.41 -8.53 25.51
C VAL A 463 -0.93 -7.16 25.94
N ILE A 464 -1.13 -6.93 27.24
CA ILE A 464 -1.73 -5.68 27.74
C ILE A 464 -0.87 -4.45 27.36
N PRO A 465 0.46 -4.43 27.60
CA PRO A 465 1.27 -3.28 27.19
C PRO A 465 1.26 -2.99 25.69
N LEU A 466 1.22 -4.03 24.84
CA LEU A 466 1.10 -3.86 23.39
C LEU A 466 -0.28 -3.30 23.01
N PHE A 467 -1.35 -3.85 23.59
CA PHE A 467 -2.69 -3.33 23.39
C PHE A 467 -2.80 -1.85 23.76
N GLU A 468 -2.30 -1.46 24.94
CA GLU A 468 -2.32 -0.08 25.43
C GLU A 468 -1.54 0.87 24.53
N LYS A 469 -0.34 0.47 24.08
CA LYS A 469 0.44 1.27 23.11
C LYS A 469 -0.33 1.50 21.82
N GLY A 470 -0.96 0.45 21.26
CA GLY A 470 -1.78 0.58 20.05
C GLY A 470 -3.01 1.46 20.25
N TYR A 471 -3.66 1.37 21.42
CA TYR A 471 -4.82 2.18 21.77
C TYR A 471 -4.48 3.66 21.99
N LEU A 472 -3.33 3.97 22.61
CA LEU A 472 -2.81 5.33 22.72
C LEU A 472 -2.48 5.93 21.35
N ALA A 473 -1.83 5.17 20.47
CA ALA A 473 -1.58 5.60 19.10
C ALA A 473 -2.90 5.86 18.34
N ALA A 474 -3.93 5.03 18.52
CA ALA A 474 -5.23 5.22 17.89
C ALA A 474 -5.94 6.50 18.39
N LYS A 475 -5.80 6.82 19.68
CA LYS A 475 -6.28 8.10 20.24
C LYS A 475 -5.51 9.28 19.65
N GLN A 476 -4.19 9.15 19.52
CA GLN A 476 -3.36 10.21 18.94
C GLN A 476 -3.70 10.43 17.45
N ALA A 477 -3.96 9.37 16.68
CA ALA A 477 -4.46 9.46 15.30
C ALA A 477 -5.74 10.30 15.22
N LYS A 478 -6.71 10.04 16.12
CA LYS A 478 -7.94 10.85 16.22
C LYS A 478 -7.65 12.34 16.51
N VAL A 479 -6.68 12.64 17.38
CA VAL A 479 -6.26 14.02 17.65
C VAL A 479 -5.70 14.68 16.39
N TRP A 480 -4.83 13.99 15.64
CA TRP A 480 -4.27 14.52 14.39
C TRP A 480 -5.33 14.80 13.33
N MET A 481 -6.41 14.01 13.25
CA MET A 481 -7.54 14.25 12.33
C MET A 481 -8.37 15.50 12.66
N ALA A 482 -8.29 16.00 13.90
CA ALA A 482 -9.00 17.19 14.37
C ALA A 482 -8.18 18.48 14.20
N LEU A 483 -6.87 18.38 13.99
CA LEU A 483 -5.99 19.53 13.82
C LEU A 483 -6.14 20.17 12.44
N GLN A 484 -5.90 21.49 12.40
CA GLN A 484 -5.84 22.30 11.19
C GLN A 484 -4.51 23.06 11.22
N PRO A 485 -3.64 22.93 10.19
CA PRO A 485 -3.80 22.12 8.98
C PRO A 485 -3.74 20.61 9.24
N PHE A 486 -4.35 19.82 8.35
CA PHE A 486 -4.35 18.36 8.41
C PHE A 486 -2.94 17.80 8.25
N GLN A 487 -2.48 16.98 9.20
CA GLN A 487 -1.14 16.40 9.18
C GLN A 487 -1.18 14.92 8.78
N ALA A 488 -1.29 14.67 7.47
CA ALA A 488 -1.44 13.32 6.92
C ALA A 488 -0.31 12.35 7.36
N LEU A 489 0.95 12.79 7.33
CA LEU A 489 2.11 11.97 7.70
C LEU A 489 2.06 11.53 9.17
N ALA A 490 1.83 12.47 10.09
CA ALA A 490 1.73 12.15 11.52
C ALA A 490 0.55 11.21 11.80
N LEU A 491 -0.57 11.40 11.10
CA LEU A 491 -1.71 10.49 11.18
C LEU A 491 -1.35 9.06 10.72
N PHE A 492 -0.67 8.92 9.57
CA PHE A 492 -0.24 7.63 9.05
C PHE A 492 0.65 6.88 10.04
N ASP A 493 1.61 7.57 10.64
CA ASP A 493 2.52 6.97 11.61
C ASP A 493 1.77 6.42 12.82
N GLN A 494 0.78 7.16 13.34
CA GLN A 494 -0.02 6.71 14.47
C GLN A 494 -0.91 5.51 14.11
N GLN A 495 -1.58 5.52 12.95
CA GLN A 495 -2.40 4.40 12.51
C GLN A 495 -1.56 3.13 12.28
N LYS A 496 -0.37 3.29 11.69
CA LYS A 496 0.59 2.19 11.51
C LYS A 496 1.06 1.61 12.84
N GLN A 497 1.33 2.46 13.84
CA GLN A 497 1.68 2.01 15.19
C GLN A 497 0.53 1.26 15.87
N THR A 498 -0.71 1.68 15.69
CA THR A 498 -1.89 0.94 16.17
C THR A 498 -1.93 -0.47 15.61
N VAL A 499 -1.90 -0.61 14.28
CA VAL A 499 -1.95 -1.90 13.60
C VAL A 499 -0.80 -2.81 14.04
N LYS A 500 0.44 -2.31 14.01
CA LYS A 500 1.62 -3.07 14.41
C LYS A 500 1.53 -3.63 15.83
N ASN A 501 1.18 -2.78 16.79
CA ASN A 501 1.13 -3.19 18.19
C ASN A 501 0.01 -4.22 18.44
N TRP A 502 -1.17 -4.02 17.85
CA TRP A 502 -2.29 -4.94 18.02
C TRP A 502 -2.10 -6.27 17.28
N GLN A 503 -1.46 -6.24 16.11
CA GLN A 503 -1.07 -7.47 15.40
C GLN A 503 -0.06 -8.29 16.20
N GLN A 504 0.94 -7.65 16.80
CA GLN A 504 1.89 -8.32 17.70
C GLN A 504 1.20 -8.88 18.94
N ALA A 505 0.27 -8.13 19.54
CA ALA A 505 -0.52 -8.61 20.68
C ALA A 505 -1.37 -9.84 20.31
N LEU A 506 -2.02 -9.82 19.15
CA LEU A 506 -2.83 -10.92 18.66
C LEU A 506 -2.00 -12.17 18.41
N LYS A 507 -0.82 -12.04 17.79
CA LYS A 507 0.10 -13.15 17.56
C LYS A 507 0.47 -13.89 18.85
N ILE A 508 0.73 -13.14 19.93
CA ILE A 508 1.04 -13.73 21.25
C ILE A 508 -0.17 -14.48 21.81
N LEU A 509 -1.39 -13.95 21.64
CA LEU A 509 -2.61 -14.64 22.08
C LEU A 509 -2.85 -15.94 21.30
N GLU A 510 -2.65 -15.94 19.99
CA GLU A 510 -2.83 -17.13 19.14
C GLU A 510 -1.79 -18.21 19.44
N GLN A 511 -0.54 -17.82 19.71
CA GLN A 511 0.51 -18.75 20.14
C GLN A 511 0.19 -19.36 21.50
N ALA A 512 -0.22 -18.55 22.48
CA ALA A 512 -0.58 -19.06 23.81
C ALA A 512 -1.79 -20.02 23.78
N ALA A 513 -2.73 -19.82 22.86
CA ALA A 513 -3.85 -20.75 22.66
C ALA A 513 -3.40 -22.08 22.02
N SER A 514 -2.35 -22.06 21.20
CA SER A 514 -1.82 -23.24 20.49
C SER A 514 -0.85 -24.07 21.35
N SER A 515 -0.12 -23.44 22.28
CA SER A 515 0.83 -24.11 23.18
C SER A 515 0.21 -24.94 24.32
N ALA A 516 -1.11 -25.20 24.28
CA ALA A 516 -1.79 -26.08 25.22
C ALA A 516 -1.69 -27.59 24.86
N GLU A 517 -1.03 -27.93 23.75
CA GLU A 517 -0.60 -29.29 23.39
C GLU A 517 0.94 -29.38 23.35
N PRO A 518 1.56 -30.53 23.69
CA PRO A 518 3.00 -30.61 23.92
C PRO A 518 3.80 -30.53 22.62
N GLU A 519 4.47 -29.40 22.39
CA GLU A 519 5.41 -29.21 21.29
C GLU A 519 6.73 -29.97 21.51
N SER A 520 7.11 -30.78 20.52
CA SER A 520 8.50 -31.17 20.30
C SER A 520 9.22 -30.08 19.48
N ASN A 521 10.33 -29.59 20.02
CA ASN A 521 11.28 -28.68 19.38
C ASN A 521 11.73 -29.17 17.98
N GLN A 522 11.86 -28.23 17.04
CA GLN A 522 13.14 -27.95 16.36
C GLN A 522 13.11 -26.64 15.57
N ASN A 523 13.93 -25.68 16.02
CA ASN A 523 14.33 -24.49 15.28
C ASN A 523 15.46 -24.85 14.29
N GLN A 524 15.35 -24.43 13.04
CA GLN A 524 16.50 -24.17 12.16
C GLN A 524 16.43 -22.75 11.59
N PRO A 525 17.58 -22.05 11.49
CA PRO A 525 17.63 -20.68 10.99
C PRO A 525 17.55 -20.63 9.45
N PRO A 526 16.97 -19.58 8.85
CA PRO A 526 16.92 -19.45 7.40
C PRO A 526 18.31 -19.21 6.80
N GLN A 527 18.66 -20.00 5.79
CA GLN A 527 19.81 -19.73 4.93
C GLN A 527 19.53 -18.51 4.04
N SER A 528 20.41 -17.52 4.13
CA SER A 528 20.45 -16.33 3.30
C SER A 528 20.72 -16.67 1.83
N GLN A 529 19.72 -16.50 0.96
CA GLN A 529 19.94 -16.43 -0.49
C GLN A 529 20.42 -15.02 -0.88
N LYS A 530 21.52 -14.96 -1.65
CA LYS A 530 22.10 -13.73 -2.19
C LYS A 530 21.21 -13.13 -3.27
N SER A 531 21.14 -11.81 -3.23
CA SER A 531 20.20 -10.87 -3.85
C SER A 531 20.34 -10.67 -5.37
N SER A 532 19.23 -10.75 -6.10
CA SER A 532 19.01 -10.01 -7.37
C SER A 532 18.48 -8.59 -7.14
N ALA A 533 17.97 -8.28 -5.93
CA ALA A 533 17.31 -7.01 -5.61
C ALA A 533 18.23 -5.76 -5.59
N LYS A 534 19.55 -5.93 -5.49
CA LYS A 534 20.50 -4.80 -5.50
C LYS A 534 20.76 -4.25 -6.90
N GLU A 535 20.61 -5.07 -7.95
CA GLU A 535 20.84 -4.64 -9.33
C GLU A 535 19.70 -3.73 -9.82
N ASP A 536 18.43 -4.10 -9.56
CA ASP A 536 17.26 -3.34 -10.02
C ASP A 536 17.11 -1.94 -9.35
N SER A 537 17.52 -1.81 -8.09
CA SER A 537 17.46 -0.53 -7.35
C SER A 537 18.50 0.47 -7.86
N ASN A 538 19.73 -0.01 -8.11
CA ASN A 538 20.79 0.80 -8.70
C ASN A 538 20.45 1.22 -10.12
N GLU A 539 19.79 0.36 -10.90
CA GLU A 539 19.36 0.71 -12.26
C GLU A 539 18.27 1.79 -12.26
N THR A 540 17.34 1.75 -11.30
CA THR A 540 16.30 2.79 -11.13
C THR A 540 16.91 4.13 -10.75
N LEU A 541 17.86 4.14 -9.81
CA LEU A 541 18.60 5.33 -9.42
C LEU A 541 19.44 5.88 -10.58
N GLN A 542 20.13 5.02 -11.31
CA GLN A 542 20.96 5.40 -12.45
C GLN A 542 20.12 6.07 -13.54
N MET A 543 18.96 5.50 -13.89
CA MET A 543 18.08 6.09 -14.90
C MET A 543 17.54 7.47 -14.48
N ILE A 544 17.30 7.67 -13.18
CA ILE A 544 16.86 8.98 -12.64
C ILE A 544 17.99 10.00 -12.66
N GLN A 545 19.21 9.58 -12.31
CA GLN A 545 20.40 10.43 -12.44
C GLN A 545 20.67 10.82 -13.89
N GLU A 546 20.51 9.89 -14.84
CA GLU A 546 20.64 10.16 -16.28
C GLU A 546 19.61 11.21 -16.73
N MET A 547 18.34 11.08 -16.33
CA MET A 547 17.32 12.08 -16.64
C MET A 547 17.61 13.45 -16.00
N GLN A 548 18.12 13.50 -14.78
CA GLN A 548 18.50 14.76 -14.12
C GLN A 548 19.70 15.44 -14.79
N SER A 549 20.63 14.65 -15.33
CA SER A 549 21.77 15.19 -16.08
C SER A 549 21.33 15.81 -17.42
N GLN A 550 20.27 15.27 -18.04
CA GLN A 550 19.69 15.80 -19.28
C GLN A 550 18.90 17.10 -19.08
N ASP A 551 18.39 17.33 -17.86
CA ASP A 551 17.68 18.55 -17.48
C ASP A 551 18.62 19.75 -17.23
N GLN A 552 19.95 19.54 -17.21
CA GLN A 552 20.90 20.65 -17.09
C GLN A 552 21.04 21.42 -18.42
N PRO A 553 21.10 22.77 -18.40
CA PRO A 553 21.28 23.54 -19.61
C PRO A 553 22.59 23.13 -20.29
N GLN A 554 22.47 22.49 -21.46
CA GLN A 554 23.63 22.13 -22.27
C GLN A 554 24.38 23.43 -22.61
N LYS A 555 25.66 23.52 -22.25
CA LYS A 555 26.56 24.60 -22.70
C LYS A 555 26.71 24.54 -24.23
N LYS A 556 25.71 25.00 -24.97
CA LYS A 556 25.83 25.42 -26.36
C LYS A 556 25.50 26.90 -26.39
N GLY A 557 26.50 27.67 -26.79
CA GLY A 557 26.59 29.10 -26.53
C GLY A 557 25.41 29.89 -27.05
N GLN A 558 24.64 30.44 -26.12
CA GLN A 558 24.19 31.82 -26.02
C GLN A 558 23.26 31.84 -24.81
N ALA A 559 23.83 32.10 -23.63
CA ALA A 559 23.04 32.33 -22.43
C ALA A 559 22.19 33.59 -22.68
N GLN A 560 20.89 33.41 -22.96
CA GLN A 560 19.92 34.40 -22.51
C GLN A 560 20.00 34.36 -20.98
N GLN A 561 20.31 35.52 -20.40
CA GLN A 561 20.37 35.72 -18.96
C GLN A 561 18.98 35.49 -18.34
N GLU A 562 18.64 34.23 -18.05
CA GLU A 562 17.77 33.96 -16.93
C GLU A 562 18.63 34.00 -15.67
N GLY A 563 18.53 35.14 -14.97
CA GLY A 563 19.31 35.44 -13.79
C GLY A 563 18.85 34.64 -12.57
N HIS A 564 19.05 33.33 -12.59
CA HIS A 564 19.03 32.46 -11.41
C HIS A 564 20.06 31.33 -11.59
N SER A 565 21.35 31.69 -11.65
CA SER A 565 22.35 30.85 -10.97
C SER A 565 22.21 31.10 -9.47
N TRP A 566 22.85 30.27 -8.62
CA TRP A 566 22.94 30.48 -7.17
C TRP A 566 22.84 31.94 -6.71
#